data_AF-A0A7Y7HU21-F1
#
_entry.id   AF-A0A7Y7HU21-F1
#
_cell.length_a   1.000
_cell.length_b   1.000
_cell.length_c   1.000
_cell.angle_alpha   90.00
_cell.angle_beta   90.00
_cell.angle_gamma   90.00
#
_symmetry.space_group_name_H-M   'P 1'
#
loop_
_entity.id
_entity.type
_entity.pdbx_description
1 polymer ?
#
loop_
_entity_poly.entity_id
_entity_poly.type
_entity_poly.pdbx_seq_one_letter_code
_entity_poly.pdbx_strand_id
1 'polypeptide(L)'
;MAIMNIQTGDIGHIIQLAIAPVFLLSGVCTNLIVLTNRLARIIDRSRVLEDRLDVAYSDPYLNELDVLYRRSHLINMSIALSTACGLFVCVIVAMLFLGDITNIGLDKYIAGTFVVSVLCLVGSFISLLREIFIASAWMRSQRHVRRKR
;
A
#
# COMPACT_ATOMS: atom_id res chain seq x y z
N MET A 1 -3.61 -48.89 -19.52
CA MET A 1 -4.70 -47.92 -19.35
C MET A 1 -4.80 -47.59 -17.87
N ALA A 2 -3.96 -46.68 -17.38
CA ALA A 2 -4.03 -46.15 -16.03
C ALA A 2 -4.08 -44.63 -16.19
N ILE A 3 -5.27 -44.13 -16.48
CA ILE A 3 -5.58 -42.71 -16.39
C ILE A 3 -5.49 -42.40 -14.89
N MET A 4 -4.43 -41.71 -14.49
CA MET A 4 -4.34 -41.05 -13.19
C MET A 4 -5.54 -40.12 -13.09
N ASN A 5 -6.57 -40.59 -12.40
CA ASN A 5 -7.64 -39.75 -11.88
C ASN A 5 -7.02 -38.92 -10.77
N ILE A 6 -6.29 -37.86 -11.15
CA ILE A 6 -6.03 -36.72 -10.29
C ILE A 6 -7.42 -36.35 -9.76
N GLN A 7 -7.68 -36.57 -8.47
CA GLN A 7 -8.92 -36.15 -7.85
C GLN A 7 -9.01 -34.64 -8.05
N THR A 8 -9.75 -34.22 -9.07
CA THR A 8 -10.04 -32.81 -9.38
C THR A 8 -10.71 -32.11 -8.20
N GLY A 9 -11.25 -32.87 -7.24
CA GLY A 9 -11.77 -32.38 -5.98
C GLY A 9 -10.74 -31.71 -5.05
N ASP A 10 -9.49 -32.19 -5.00
CA ASP A 10 -8.50 -31.68 -4.03
C ASP A 10 -7.87 -30.36 -4.51
N ILE A 11 -7.43 -30.34 -5.77
CA ILE A 11 -6.92 -29.13 -6.43
C ILE A 11 -8.02 -28.05 -6.50
N GLY A 12 -9.26 -28.45 -6.78
CA GLY A 12 -10.41 -27.54 -6.79
C GLY A 12 -10.67 -26.89 -5.44
N HIS A 13 -10.51 -27.64 -4.34
CA HIS A 13 -10.68 -27.12 -2.99
C HIS A 13 -9.61 -26.08 -2.64
N ILE A 14 -8.35 -26.33 -2.98
CA ILE A 14 -7.25 -25.39 -2.70
C ILE A 14 -7.37 -24.11 -3.52
N ILE A 15 -7.78 -24.21 -4.78
CA ILE A 15 -8.07 -23.02 -5.59
C ILE A 15 -9.15 -22.19 -4.91
N GLN A 16 -10.22 -22.81 -4.38
CA GLN A 16 -11.26 -22.09 -3.63
C GLN A 16 -10.70 -21.41 -2.37
N LEU A 17 -9.85 -22.10 -1.60
CA LEU A 17 -9.17 -21.51 -0.43
C LEU A 17 -8.25 -20.34 -0.82
N ALA A 18 -7.57 -20.42 -1.96
CA ALA A 18 -6.66 -19.39 -2.44
C ALA A 18 -7.37 -18.14 -2.99
N ILE A 19 -8.63 -18.25 -3.41
CA ILE A 19 -9.40 -17.10 -3.94
C ILE A 19 -9.52 -15.98 -2.89
N ALA A 20 -9.76 -16.32 -1.62
CA ALA A 20 -9.94 -15.33 -0.55
C ALA A 20 -8.70 -14.42 -0.35
N PRO A 21 -7.47 -14.93 -0.14
CA PRO A 21 -6.28 -14.09 -0.06
C PRO A 21 -5.94 -13.38 -1.38
N VAL A 22 -6.18 -14.00 -2.54
CA VAL A 22 -5.96 -13.34 -3.85
C VAL A 22 -6.91 -12.15 -4.05
N PHE A 23 -8.14 -12.22 -3.55
CA PHE A 23 -9.06 -11.08 -3.56
C PHE A 23 -8.50 -9.88 -2.79
N LEU A 24 -7.89 -10.14 -1.62
CA LEU A 24 -7.21 -9.11 -0.84
C LEU A 24 -6.07 -8.46 -1.64
N LEU A 25 -5.29 -9.25 -2.39
CA LEU A 25 -4.20 -8.75 -3.25
C LEU A 25 -4.67 -7.70 -4.26
N SER A 26 -5.85 -7.88 -4.87
CA SER A 26 -6.44 -6.89 -5.78
C SER A 26 -6.72 -5.55 -5.07
N GLY A 27 -7.21 -5.63 -3.82
CA GLY A 27 -7.38 -4.47 -2.95
C GLY A 27 -6.05 -3.76 -2.65
N VAL A 28 -4.99 -4.52 -2.37
CA VAL A 28 -3.63 -3.98 -2.16
C VAL A 28 -3.13 -3.25 -3.40
N CYS A 29 -3.27 -3.85 -4.60
CA CYS A 29 -2.87 -3.24 -5.86
C CYS A 29 -3.59 -1.91 -6.11
N THR A 30 -4.90 -1.87 -5.84
CA THR A 30 -5.69 -0.63 -5.95
C THR A 30 -5.21 0.44 -4.98
N ASN A 31 -4.94 0.07 -3.72
CA ASN A 31 -4.39 0.99 -2.71
C ASN A 31 -3.01 1.52 -3.12
N LEU A 32 -2.15 0.66 -3.68
CA LEU A 32 -0.84 1.03 -4.18
C LEU A 32 -0.94 2.05 -5.32
N ILE A 33 -1.86 1.86 -6.27
CA ILE A 33 -2.12 2.84 -7.35
C ILE A 33 -2.53 4.19 -6.76
N VAL A 34 -3.41 4.22 -5.75
CA VAL A 34 -3.83 5.46 -5.09
C VAL A 34 -2.65 6.16 -4.40
N LEU A 35 -1.81 5.42 -3.67
CA LEU A 35 -0.64 5.93 -2.98
C LEU A 35 0.41 6.48 -3.96
N THR A 36 0.72 5.75 -5.02
CA THR A 36 1.68 6.15 -6.06
C THR A 36 1.20 7.41 -6.80
N ASN A 37 -0.09 7.51 -7.12
CA ASN A 37 -0.67 8.72 -7.72
C ASN A 37 -0.64 9.94 -6.78
N ARG A 38 -0.73 9.73 -5.45
CA ARG A 38 -0.54 10.81 -4.46
C ARG A 38 0.91 11.24 -4.38
N LEU A 39 1.83 10.29 -4.34
CA LEU A 39 3.27 10.55 -4.30
C LEU A 39 3.74 11.33 -5.53
N ALA A 40 3.32 10.91 -6.73
CA ALA A 40 3.65 11.58 -7.99
C ALA A 40 3.24 13.06 -7.95
N ARG A 41 2.01 13.36 -7.53
CA ARG A 41 1.53 14.75 -7.40
C ARG A 41 2.30 15.58 -6.38
N ILE A 42 2.81 14.96 -5.31
CA ILE A 42 3.64 15.65 -4.31
C ILE A 42 5.04 15.94 -4.86
N ILE A 43 5.64 14.99 -5.57
CA ILE A 43 6.95 15.14 -6.22
C ILE A 43 6.88 16.19 -7.35
N ASP A 44 5.83 16.17 -8.17
CA ASP A 44 5.64 17.17 -9.22
C ASP A 44 5.52 18.58 -8.61
N ARG A 45 4.81 18.70 -7.48
CA ARG A 45 4.69 19.98 -6.76
C ARG A 45 5.99 20.42 -6.09
N SER A 46 6.79 19.50 -5.53
CA SER A 46 8.10 19.86 -4.96
C SER A 46 9.04 20.36 -6.05
N ARG A 47 9.07 19.69 -7.23
CA ARG A 47 9.89 20.11 -8.38
C ARG A 47 9.53 21.50 -8.88
N VAL A 48 8.23 21.79 -9.06
CA VAL A 48 7.78 23.13 -9.48
C VAL A 48 8.14 24.21 -8.44
N LEU A 49 8.21 23.85 -7.16
CA LEU A 49 8.62 24.78 -6.11
C LEU A 49 10.15 24.98 -6.11
N GLU A 50 10.93 23.91 -6.27
CA GLU A 50 12.39 23.97 -6.45
C GLU A 50 12.77 24.86 -7.64
N ASP A 51 12.14 24.68 -8.80
CA ASP A 51 12.36 25.53 -10.00
C ASP A 51 12.09 27.02 -9.72
N ARG A 52 11.14 27.33 -8.82
CA ARG A 52 10.85 28.73 -8.44
C ARG A 52 11.85 29.30 -7.44
N LEU A 53 12.39 28.49 -6.53
CA LEU A 53 13.48 28.92 -5.64
C LEU A 53 14.73 29.25 -6.43
N ASP A 54 15.02 28.49 -7.49
CA ASP A 54 16.23 28.66 -8.30
C ASP A 54 16.21 30.00 -9.06
N VAL A 55 15.02 30.51 -9.39
CA VAL A 55 14.83 31.83 -10.01
C VAL A 55 14.84 32.97 -8.98
N ALA A 56 14.31 32.76 -7.78
CA ALA A 56 14.28 33.77 -6.72
C ALA A 56 14.36 33.12 -5.32
N TYR A 57 15.53 33.27 -4.68
CA TYR A 57 15.76 32.77 -3.34
C TYR A 57 14.82 33.43 -2.33
N SER A 58 14.01 32.65 -1.60
CA SER A 58 13.24 33.15 -0.47
C SER A 58 13.09 32.06 0.62
N ASP A 59 13.47 32.39 1.86
CA ASP A 59 13.35 31.52 3.04
C ASP A 59 11.96 30.88 3.28
N PRO A 60 10.83 31.55 3.00
CA PRO A 60 9.51 30.93 3.15
C PRO A 60 9.28 29.73 2.24
N TYR A 61 9.91 29.70 1.05
CA TYR A 61 9.74 28.60 0.10
C TYR A 61 10.58 27.38 0.47
N LEU A 62 11.74 27.55 1.13
CA LEU A 62 12.54 26.44 1.68
C LEU A 62 11.76 25.68 2.77
N ASN A 63 11.12 26.42 3.68
CA ASN A 63 10.29 25.81 4.73
C ASN A 63 9.08 25.05 4.15
N GLU A 64 8.45 25.55 3.09
CA GLU A 64 7.34 24.84 2.43
C GLU A 64 7.82 23.56 1.72
N LEU A 65 9.04 23.56 1.17
CA LEU A 65 9.66 22.42 0.52
C LEU A 65 10.01 21.30 1.53
N ASP A 66 10.57 21.64 2.69
CA ASP A 66 10.87 20.68 3.77
C ASP A 66 9.61 19.97 4.29
N VAL A 67 8.50 20.71 4.42
CA VAL A 67 7.20 20.13 4.77
C VAL A 67 6.73 19.15 3.70
N LEU A 68 6.95 19.45 2.42
CA LEU A 68 6.59 18.56 1.30
C LEU A 68 7.42 17.26 1.30
N TYR A 69 8.72 17.35 1.55
CA TYR A 69 9.61 16.19 1.68
C TYR A 69 9.21 15.29 2.85
N ARG A 70 8.91 15.88 4.01
CA ARG A 70 8.46 15.10 5.18
C ARG A 70 7.16 14.36 4.88
N ARG A 71 6.24 14.97 4.12
CA ARG A 71 5.00 14.31 3.67
C ARG A 71 5.25 13.17 2.68
N SER A 72 6.19 13.36 1.75
CA SER A 72 6.61 12.31 0.80
C SER A 72 7.10 11.06 1.54
N HIS A 73 7.88 11.23 2.61
CA HIS A 73 8.38 10.12 3.43
C HIS A 73 7.25 9.30 4.09
N LEU A 74 6.19 9.96 4.58
CA LEU A 74 5.04 9.26 5.15
C LEU A 74 4.31 8.40 4.11
N ILE A 75 4.16 8.92 2.88
CA ILE A 75 3.55 8.15 1.78
C ILE A 75 4.45 6.98 1.37
N ASN A 76 5.76 7.20 1.30
CA ASN A 76 6.71 6.14 0.94
C ASN A 76 6.69 5.00 1.97
N MET A 77 6.58 5.32 3.27
CA MET A 77 6.35 4.32 4.32
C MET A 77 5.02 3.57 4.16
N SER A 78 3.96 4.28 3.74
CA SER A 78 2.63 3.67 3.50
C SER A 78 2.65 2.71 2.32
N ILE A 79 3.39 3.07 1.26
CA ILE A 79 3.66 2.25 0.08
C ILE A 79 4.45 1.01 0.52
N ALA A 80 5.53 1.18 1.29
CA ALA A 80 6.33 0.05 1.78
C ALA A 80 5.48 -0.95 2.59
N LEU A 81 4.63 -0.49 3.51
CA LEU A 81 3.69 -1.36 4.24
C LEU A 81 2.68 -2.05 3.32
N SER A 82 2.14 -1.34 2.33
CA SER A 82 1.19 -1.91 1.37
C SER A 82 1.84 -3.00 0.52
N THR A 83 3.06 -2.75 0.03
CA THR A 83 3.83 -3.71 -0.75
C THR A 83 4.22 -4.92 0.09
N ALA A 84 4.62 -4.72 1.36
CA ALA A 84 4.90 -5.81 2.29
C ALA A 84 3.67 -6.71 2.52
N CYS A 85 2.48 -6.12 2.71
CA CYS A 85 1.23 -6.87 2.77
C CYS A 85 1.01 -7.73 1.51
N GLY A 86 1.18 -7.15 0.31
CA GLY A 86 1.09 -7.88 -0.94
C GLY A 86 2.07 -9.06 -1.03
N LEU A 87 3.33 -8.86 -0.60
CA LEU A 87 4.33 -9.93 -0.53
C LEU A 87 3.91 -11.06 0.42
N PHE A 88 3.39 -10.73 1.62
CA PHE A 88 2.88 -11.75 2.53
C PHE A 88 1.71 -12.53 1.94
N VAL A 89 0.80 -11.87 1.20
CA VAL A 89 -0.29 -12.55 0.49
C VAL A 89 0.24 -13.51 -0.58
N CYS A 90 1.24 -13.11 -1.36
CA CYS A 90 1.87 -14.01 -2.34
C CYS A 90 2.51 -15.23 -1.65
N VAL A 91 3.16 -15.04 -0.49
CA VAL A 91 3.72 -16.13 0.31
C VAL A 91 2.63 -17.06 0.84
N ILE A 92 1.49 -16.54 1.28
CA ILE A 92 0.34 -17.33 1.73
C ILE A 92 -0.21 -18.21 0.60
N VAL A 93 -0.37 -17.64 -0.60
CA VAL A 93 -0.81 -18.40 -1.77
C VAL A 93 0.19 -19.51 -2.08
N ALA A 94 1.50 -19.23 -2.08
CA ALA A 94 2.52 -20.26 -2.26
C ALA A 94 2.44 -21.35 -1.17
N MET A 95 2.27 -20.97 0.10
CA MET A 95 2.15 -21.91 1.22
C MET A 95 0.89 -22.80 1.13
N LEU A 96 -0.23 -22.28 0.61
CA LEU A 96 -1.45 -23.09 0.40
C LEU A 96 -1.18 -24.22 -0.60
N PHE A 97 -0.54 -23.92 -1.72
CA PHE A 97 -0.15 -24.94 -2.71
C PHE A 97 0.94 -25.87 -2.18
N LEU A 98 1.91 -25.37 -1.41
CA LEU A 98 2.99 -26.17 -0.80
C LEU A 98 2.49 -27.10 0.31
N GLY A 99 1.54 -26.64 1.13
CA GLY A 99 0.96 -27.44 2.21
C GLY A 99 0.21 -28.65 1.69
N ASP A 100 -0.51 -28.48 0.58
CA ASP A 100 -1.21 -29.57 -0.08
C ASP A 100 -0.26 -30.67 -0.61
N ILE A 101 0.76 -30.28 -1.39
CA ILE A 101 1.70 -31.25 -1.98
C ILE A 101 2.52 -32.02 -0.93
N THR A 102 2.70 -31.45 0.27
CA THR A 102 3.55 -32.03 1.32
C THR A 102 2.76 -32.71 2.44
N ASN A 103 1.42 -32.54 2.48
CA ASN A 103 0.55 -33.01 3.57
C ASN A 103 1.03 -32.57 4.98
N ILE A 104 1.76 -31.46 5.07
CA ILE A 104 2.25 -30.90 6.33
C ILE A 104 1.19 -29.91 6.82
N GLY A 105 0.84 -29.97 8.11
CA GLY A 105 -0.12 -29.05 8.75
C GLY A 105 0.36 -27.60 8.84
N LEU A 106 0.48 -26.92 7.71
CA LEU A 106 0.90 -25.52 7.60
C LEU A 106 -0.20 -24.52 7.96
N ASP A 107 -1.42 -24.99 8.22
CA ASP A 107 -2.60 -24.16 8.48
C ASP A 107 -2.35 -23.06 9.52
N LYS A 108 -1.63 -23.38 10.60
CA LYS A 108 -1.30 -22.42 11.66
C LYS A 108 -0.36 -21.31 11.17
N TYR A 109 0.61 -21.65 10.32
CA TYR A 109 1.56 -20.68 9.75
C TYR A 109 0.89 -19.77 8.72
N ILE A 110 0.01 -20.34 7.89
CA ILE A 110 -0.81 -19.59 6.92
C ILE A 110 -1.70 -18.59 7.67
N ALA A 111 -2.41 -19.05 8.70
CA ALA A 111 -3.25 -18.18 9.53
C ALA A 111 -2.45 -17.06 10.20
N GLY A 112 -1.29 -17.38 10.79
CA GLY A 112 -0.41 -16.38 11.41
C GLY A 112 0.08 -15.33 10.41
N THR A 113 0.54 -15.76 9.24
CA THR A 113 1.04 -14.88 8.18
C THR A 113 -0.07 -14.01 7.60
N PHE A 114 -1.30 -14.53 7.50
CA PHE A 114 -2.46 -13.78 7.05
C PHE A 114 -2.81 -12.64 8.02
N VAL A 115 -2.81 -12.89 9.33
CA VAL A 115 -3.03 -11.85 10.33
C VAL A 115 -1.97 -10.76 10.23
N VAL A 116 -0.69 -11.11 10.11
CA VAL A 116 0.40 -10.13 9.93
C VAL A 116 0.19 -9.30 8.66
N SER A 117 -0.19 -9.94 7.55
CA SER A 117 -0.50 -9.25 6.29
C SER A 117 -1.62 -8.23 6.44
N VAL A 118 -2.73 -8.62 7.09
CA VAL A 118 -3.86 -7.71 7.35
C VAL A 118 -3.45 -6.56 8.27
N LEU A 119 -2.63 -6.81 9.30
CA LEU A 119 -2.11 -5.75 10.16
C LEU A 119 -1.22 -4.75 9.39
N CYS A 120 -0.38 -5.23 8.47
CA CYS A 120 0.37 -4.36 7.56
C CYS A 120 -0.57 -3.53 6.66
N LEU A 121 -1.64 -4.13 6.15
CA LEU A 121 -2.63 -3.41 5.34
C LEU A 121 -3.35 -2.32 6.15
N VAL A 122 -3.77 -2.63 7.37
CA VAL A 122 -4.37 -1.65 8.30
C VAL A 122 -3.39 -0.50 8.57
N GLY A 123 -2.11 -0.80 8.81
CA GLY A 123 -1.07 0.23 8.98
C GLY A 123 -0.90 1.12 7.74
N SER A 124 -0.99 0.55 6.54
CA SER A 124 -0.97 1.30 5.28
C SER A 124 -2.18 2.25 5.18
N PHE A 125 -3.40 1.77 5.50
CA PHE A 125 -4.60 2.60 5.49
C PHE A 125 -4.59 3.70 6.55
N ILE A 126 -4.10 3.43 7.76
CA ILE A 126 -3.95 4.46 8.81
C ILE A 126 -3.00 5.56 8.32
N SER A 127 -1.89 5.18 7.69
CA SER A 127 -0.91 6.13 7.18
C SER A 127 -1.47 6.97 6.02
N LEU A 128 -2.26 6.34 5.12
CA LEU A 128 -3.02 7.03 4.08
C LEU A 128 -4.04 8.01 4.69
N LEU A 129 -4.81 7.59 5.71
CA LEU A 129 -5.76 8.46 6.39
C LEU A 129 -5.07 9.66 7.03
N ARG A 130 -3.94 9.45 7.72
CA ARG A 130 -3.15 10.54 8.31
C ARG A 130 -2.69 11.55 7.25
N GLU A 131 -2.24 11.07 6.09
CA GLU A 131 -1.87 11.93 4.96
C GLU A 131 -3.05 12.76 4.47
N ILE A 132 -4.22 12.14 4.30
CA ILE A 132 -5.45 12.81 3.86
C ILE A 132 -5.87 13.89 4.85
N PHE A 133 -5.87 13.60 6.16
CA PHE A 133 -6.23 14.59 7.19
C PHE A 133 -5.30 15.80 7.16
N ILE A 134 -3.99 15.58 7.02
CA ILE A 134 -2.99 16.65 6.89
C ILE A 134 -3.28 17.48 5.62
N ALA A 135 -3.46 16.83 4.47
CA ALA A 135 -3.76 17.50 3.21
C ALA A 135 -5.03 18.37 3.30
N SER A 136 -6.10 17.85 3.90
CA SER A 136 -7.37 18.55 4.08
C SER A 136 -7.29 19.69 5.10
N ALA A 137 -6.45 19.58 6.13
CA ALA A 137 -6.21 20.66 7.09
C ALA A 137 -5.48 21.85 6.42
N TRP A 138 -4.48 21.57 5.59
CA TRP A 138 -3.75 22.59 4.83
C TRP A 138 -4.66 23.37 3.87
N MET A 139 -5.53 22.69 3.13
CA MET A 139 -6.49 23.35 2.24
C MET A 139 -7.49 24.25 3.00
N ARG A 140 -7.94 23.84 4.20
CA ARG A 140 -8.80 24.69 5.04
C ARG A 140 -8.08 25.94 5.53
N SER A 141 -6.82 25.82 5.93
CA SER A 141 -5.98 26.95 6.36
C SER A 141 -5.77 27.97 5.22
N GLN A 142 -5.44 27.53 4.01
CA GLN A 142 -5.24 28.43 2.86
C GLN A 142 -6.52 29.18 2.44
N ARG A 143 -7.71 28.64 2.69
CA ARG A 143 -8.99 29.30 2.36
C ARG A 143 -9.22 30.58 3.17
N HIS A 144 -8.66 30.69 4.38
CA HIS A 144 -8.79 31.88 5.22
C HIS A 144 -7.83 33.02 4.81
N VAL A 145 -6.69 32.71 4.19
CA VAL A 145 -5.72 33.72 3.73
C VAL A 145 -6.23 34.44 2.47
N ARG A 146 -6.89 33.73 1.55
CA ARG A 146 -7.40 34.31 0.30
C ARG A 146 -8.61 35.24 0.48
N ARG A 147 -9.32 35.19 1.61
CA ARG A 147 -10.47 36.09 1.88
C ARG A 147 -10.04 37.45 2.46
N LYS A 148 -8.77 37.63 2.83
CA LYS A 148 -8.23 38.87 3.39
C LYS A 148 -7.38 39.69 2.42
N ARG A 149 -7.33 39.31 1.13
CA ARG A 149 -6.68 40.06 0.07
C ARG A 149 -7.72 40.64 -0.88
#